data_AF-A0A961R7M6-F1
#
_entry.id   AF-A0A961R7M6-F1
#
_cell.length_a   1.000
_cell.length_b   1.000
_cell.length_c   1.000
_cell.angle_alpha   90.00
_cell.angle_beta   90.00
_cell.angle_gamma   90.00
#
_symmetry.space_group_name_H-M   'P 1'
#
loop_
_entity.id
_entity.type
_entity.pdbx_description
1 polymer ?
#
loop_
_entity_poly.entity_id
_entity_poly.type
_entity_poly.pdbx_seq_one_letter_code
_entity_poly.pdbx_strand_id
1 'polypeptide(L)' 'MRLKTLLATAAIAAVMGTAPAMAELVFPSLSYRTGPYAPNGIPFADGYADYLTLVNERDGGVEGE' A
#
# COMPACT_ATOMS: atom_id res chain seq x y z
N MET A 1 5.73 42.87 0.90
CA MET A 1 5.58 41.70 1.81
C MET A 1 4.54 40.69 1.32
N ARG A 2 3.34 41.10 0.85
CA ARG A 2 2.27 40.19 0.39
C ARG A 2 2.64 39.16 -0.68
N LEU A 3 3.45 39.54 -1.67
CA LEU A 3 3.87 38.61 -2.73
C LEU A 3 4.76 37.47 -2.19
N LYS A 4 5.63 37.78 -1.22
CA LYS A 4 6.48 36.78 -0.56
C LYS A 4 5.63 35.80 0.27
N THR A 5 4.61 36.31 0.97
CA THR A 5 3.67 35.48 1.71
C THR A 5 2.86 34.59 0.78
N LEU A 6 2.37 35.11 -0.35
CA LEU A 6 1.64 34.33 -1.37
C LEU A 6 2.49 33.21 -1.97
N LEU A 7 3.73 33.52 -2.35
CA LEU A 7 4.69 32.53 -2.86
C LEU A 7 4.99 31.45 -1.83
N ALA A 8 5.15 31.81 -0.55
CA ALA A 8 5.36 30.84 0.52
C ALA A 8 4.15 29.91 0.69
N THR A 9 2.93 30.44 0.69
CA THR A 9 1.71 29.62 0.75
C THR A 9 1.53 28.73 -0.48
N ALA A 10 1.86 29.21 -1.67
CA ALA A 10 1.78 28.40 -2.90
C ALA A 10 2.79 27.25 -2.89
N ALA A 11 4.01 27.48 -2.40
CA ALA A 11 5.02 26.44 -2.25
C ALA A 11 4.58 25.36 -1.24
N ILE A 12 3.97 25.76 -0.12
CA ILE A 12 3.44 24.82 0.88
C ILE A 12 2.28 24.01 0.28
N ALA A 13 1.34 24.66 -0.42
CA ALA A 13 0.23 23.97 -1.07
C ALA A 13 0.70 22.98 -2.16
N ALA A 14 1.73 23.33 -2.91
CA ALA A 14 2.33 22.44 -3.90
C ALA A 14 2.93 21.18 -3.27
N VAL A 15 3.63 21.31 -2.13
CA VAL A 15 4.18 20.16 -1.40
C VAL A 15 3.09 19.28 -0.79
N MET A 16 2.04 19.88 -0.24
CA MET A 16 0.94 19.15 0.39
C MET A 16 0.04 18.43 -0.63
N GLY A 17 -0.06 18.94 -1.87
CA GLY A 17 -0.86 18.34 -2.93
C GLY A 17 -0.21 17.15 -3.66
N THR A 18 1.07 16.89 -3.42
CA THR A 18 1.83 15.80 -4.05
C THR A 18 2.19 14.68 -3.08
N ALA A 19 1.72 14.72 -1.84
CA ALA A 19 1.89 13.62 -0.92
C ALA A 19 1.16 12.39 -1.50
N PRO A 20 1.81 11.20 -1.57
CA PRO A 20 1.10 9.99 -1.94
C PRO A 20 -0.08 9.79 -0.99
N ALA A 21 -1.21 9.34 -1.53
CA ALA A 21 -2.30 8.92 -0.69
C ALA A 21 -1.78 7.76 0.16
N MET A 22 -1.71 7.94 1.47
CA MET A 22 -1.34 6.85 2.39
C MET A 22 -2.62 6.05 2.66
N ALA A 23 -3.17 5.40 1.64
CA ALA A 23 -4.36 4.57 1.79
C ALA A 23 -3.94 3.13 2.03
N GLU A 24 -4.37 2.54 3.14
CA GLU A 24 -4.08 1.13 3.38
C GLU A 24 -4.87 0.25 2.39
N LEU A 25 -4.15 -0.41 1.47
CA LEU A 25 -4.71 -1.32 0.50
C LEU A 25 -5.07 -2.65 1.15
N VAL A 26 -6.36 -2.92 1.26
CA VAL A 26 -6.86 -4.19 1.79
C VAL A 26 -7.16 -5.15 0.64
N PHE A 27 -6.41 -6.25 0.58
CA PHE A 27 -6.65 -7.36 -0.36
C PHE A 27 -7.30 -8.55 0.35
N PRO A 28 -8.61 -8.82 0.16
CA PRO A 28 -9.27 -9.94 0.80
C PRO A 28 -8.73 -11.28 0.26
N SER A 29 -8.22 -12.12 1.16
CA SER A 29 -7.78 -13.48 0.82
C SER A 29 -8.85 -14.50 1.22
N LEU A 30 -9.57 -15.02 0.21
CA LEU A 30 -10.50 -16.13 0.39
C LEU A 30 -9.74 -17.45 0.26
N SER A 31 -9.40 -18.08 1.39
CA SER A 31 -8.61 -19.31 1.42
C SER A 31 -9.40 -20.52 1.91
N TYR A 32 -9.13 -21.68 1.32
CA TYR A 32 -9.66 -22.98 1.77
C TYR A 32 -8.56 -23.74 2.52
N ARG A 33 -8.52 -23.59 3.84
CA ARG A 33 -7.46 -24.19 4.69
C ARG A 33 -7.87 -25.51 5.33
N THR A 34 -9.06 -26.01 5.01
CA THR A 34 -9.61 -27.26 5.56
C THR A 34 -10.21 -28.13 4.45
N GLY A 35 -10.41 -29.42 4.77
CA GLY A 35 -10.95 -30.41 3.84
C GLY A 35 -9.90 -31.06 2.92
N PRO A 36 -10.32 -31.93 1.98
CA PRO A 36 -9.41 -32.73 1.15
C PRO A 36 -8.45 -31.92 0.27
N TYR A 37 -8.83 -30.68 -0.07
CA TYR A 37 -8.03 -29.78 -0.92
C TYR A 37 -7.09 -28.86 -0.13
N ALA A 38 -7.14 -28.88 1.22
CA ALA A 38 -6.29 -28.05 2.07
C ALA A 38 -4.78 -28.15 1.77
N PRO A 39 -4.21 -29.33 1.45
CA PRO A 39 -2.79 -29.44 1.12
C PRO A 39 -2.34 -28.57 -0.06
N ASN A 40 -3.25 -28.26 -0.99
CA ASN A 40 -2.98 -27.34 -2.09
C ASN A 40 -3.30 -25.88 -1.73
N GLY A 41 -4.36 -25.66 -0.94
CA GLY A 41 -4.84 -24.31 -0.61
C GLY A 41 -3.97 -23.56 0.40
N ILE A 42 -3.45 -24.26 1.41
CA ILE A 42 -2.57 -23.69 2.44
C ILE A 42 -1.32 -23.04 1.83
N PRO A 43 -0.47 -23.75 1.04
CA PRO A 43 0.75 -23.15 0.51
C PRO A 43 0.48 -22.02 -0.48
N PHE A 44 -0.64 -22.08 -1.21
CA PHE A 44 -1.05 -20.98 -2.09
C PHE A 44 -1.38 -19.72 -1.29
N ALA A 45 -2.20 -19.84 -0.24
CA ALA A 45 -2.60 -18.72 0.60
C ALA A 45 -1.42 -18.13 1.37
N ASP A 46 -0.51 -18.96 1.86
CA ASP A 46 0.71 -18.52 2.55
C ASP A 46 1.65 -17.80 1.59
N GLY A 47 1.91 -18.37 0.40
CA GLY A 47 2.73 -17.72 -0.62
C GLY A 47 2.15 -16.39 -1.12
N TYR A 48 0.82 -16.28 -1.22
CA TYR A 48 0.14 -15.02 -1.54
C TYR A 48 0.39 -13.95 -0.46
N ALA A 49 0.24 -14.30 0.81
CA ALA A 49 0.48 -13.39 1.94
C ALA A 49 1.95 -12.99 2.06
N ASP A 50 2.87 -13.96 1.93
CA ASP A 50 4.31 -13.72 1.97
C ASP A 50 4.75 -12.78 0.84
N TYR A 51 4.18 -12.94 -0.36
CA TYR A 51 4.49 -12.06 -1.49
C TYR A 51 4.03 -10.62 -1.26
N LEU A 52 2.82 -10.41 -0.74
CA LEU A 52 2.34 -9.06 -0.42
C LEU A 52 3.17 -8.43 0.70
N THR A 53 3.57 -9.22 1.69
CA THR A 53 4.47 -8.77 2.77
C THR A 53 5.80 -8.32 2.18
N LEU A 54 6.40 -9.13 1.29
CA LEU A 54 7.63 -8.77 0.59
C LEU A 54 7.49 -7.47 -0.22
N VAL A 55 6.41 -7.29 -0.97
CA VAL A 55 6.18 -6.07 -1.75
C VAL A 55 6.10 -4.85 -0.84
N ASN A 56 5.37 -4.94 0.27
CA ASN A 56 5.25 -3.85 1.22
C ASN A 56 6.60 -3.50 1.86
N GLU A 57 7.35 -4.50 2.31
CA GLU A 57 8.63 -4.29 2.98
C GLU A 57 9.76 -3.86 2.01
N ARG A 58 9.81 -4.42 0.81
CA ARG A 58 10.89 -4.19 -0.17
C ARG A 58 10.66 -2.95 -1.02
N ASP A 59 9.43 -2.79 -1.52
CA ASP A 59 9.10 -1.77 -2.53
C ASP A 59 8.37 -0.57 -1.93
N GLY A 60 8.04 -0.62 -0.63
CA GLY A 60 7.28 0.42 0.04
C GLY A 60 5.79 0.39 -0.31
N GLY A 61 5.29 -0.79 -0.71
CA GLY A 61 3.88 -0.95 -1.06
C GLY A 61 3.58 -0.79 -2.55
N VAL A 62 2.32 -0.97 -2.93
CA VAL A 62 1.88 -0.78 -4.32
C VAL A 62 1.59 0.69 -4.52
N GLU A 63 2.26 1.36 -5.46
CA GLU A 63 2.15 2.82 -5.66
C GLU A 63 2.54 3.67 -4.42
N GLY A 64 3.18 3.06 -3.42
CA GLY A 64 3.58 3.71 -2.16
C GLY A 64 2.64 3.46 -0.98
N GLU A 65 1.73 2.48 -1.11
CA GLU A 65 0.69 2.10 -0.14
C GLU A 65 0.88 0.70 0.45
#